data_AF-A0A3B9RZ42-F1
#
_entry.id   AF-A0A3B9RZ42-F1
#
_cell.length_a   1.000
_cell.length_b   1.000
_cell.length_c   1.000
_cell.angle_alpha   90.00
_cell.angle_beta   90.00
_cell.angle_gamma   90.00
#
_symmetry.space_group_name_H-M   'P 1'
#
loop_
_entity.id
_entity.type
_entity.pdbx_description
1 polymer ?
#
loop_
_entity_poly.entity_id
_entity_poly.type
_entity_poly.pdbx_seq_one_letter_code
_entity_poly.pdbx_strand_id
1 'polypeptide(L)'
;MEINQTSSTIEQKNLFSGNHKSSSFSNVKRLSFENIRVFRQQFEQETFPSSSIVGDEQHQTMLVAMYEGTEKLLNQDVSEFAVIEYLEGLKLTAKELLQQGISGDKFRSTLLEHSVSTVLDLVRSS
;
A
#
# COMPACT_ATOMS: atom_id res chain seq x y z
N MET A 1 50.16 -41.89 -19.59
CA MET A 1 49.04 -41.04 -20.03
C MET A 1 49.56 -39.61 -19.99
N GLU A 2 50.15 -39.06 -21.05
CA GLU A 2 49.55 -38.62 -22.33
C GLU A 2 48.38 -37.63 -22.16
N ILE A 3 48.69 -36.35 -22.49
CA ILE A 3 47.92 -35.30 -23.23
C ILE A 3 46.55 -34.84 -22.69
N ASN A 4 46.14 -33.55 -22.67
CA ASN A 4 46.39 -32.41 -23.57
C ASN A 4 46.18 -31.04 -22.89
N GLN A 5 46.91 -30.05 -23.41
CA GLN A 5 46.69 -28.61 -23.29
C GLN A 5 45.41 -28.17 -24.01
N THR A 6 44.76 -27.09 -23.55
CA THR A 6 44.18 -26.07 -24.44
C THR A 6 44.27 -24.68 -23.80
N SER A 7 44.92 -23.78 -24.53
CA SER A 7 44.98 -22.34 -24.27
C SER A 7 43.75 -21.64 -24.87
N SER A 8 43.23 -20.59 -24.24
CA SER A 8 42.86 -19.35 -24.96
C SER A 8 42.46 -18.21 -24.01
N THR A 9 43.26 -17.17 -24.10
CA THR A 9 43.03 -15.78 -23.70
C THR A 9 41.90 -15.15 -24.51
N ILE A 10 41.00 -14.38 -23.88
CA ILE A 10 40.33 -13.25 -24.54
C ILE A 10 40.36 -12.04 -23.60
N GLU A 11 41.02 -11.00 -24.09
CA GLU A 11 41.15 -9.67 -23.51
C GLU A 11 39.87 -8.82 -23.68
N GLN A 12 39.66 -7.96 -22.68
CA GLN A 12 39.20 -6.56 -22.73
C GLN A 12 38.23 -6.10 -23.85
N LYS A 13 37.15 -5.42 -23.42
CA LYS A 13 36.90 -4.02 -23.83
C LYS A 13 35.87 -3.33 -22.94
N ASN A 14 36.36 -2.38 -22.14
CA ASN A 14 35.58 -1.23 -21.70
C ASN A 14 35.20 -0.40 -22.93
N LEU A 15 33.93 -0.01 -23.05
CA LEU A 15 33.49 1.10 -23.88
C LEU A 15 32.50 1.94 -23.05
N PHE A 16 33.05 2.97 -22.40
CA PHE A 16 32.29 4.18 -22.08
C PHE A 16 32.02 4.91 -23.40
N SER A 17 30.77 5.26 -23.69
CA SER A 17 30.37 6.56 -24.25
C SER A 17 28.87 6.60 -24.51
N GLY A 18 28.17 7.58 -23.92
CA GLY A 18 26.80 7.90 -24.29
C GLY A 18 26.00 8.55 -23.17
N ASN A 19 26.20 9.85 -22.95
CA ASN A 19 25.32 10.71 -22.16
C ASN A 19 23.84 10.51 -22.57
N HIS A 20 23.05 9.89 -21.71
CA HIS A 20 21.61 10.13 -21.66
C HIS A 20 21.27 10.50 -20.23
N LYS A 21 20.85 11.76 -20.07
CA LYS A 21 19.99 12.29 -19.01
C LYS A 21 19.62 11.21 -17.98
N SER A 22 20.16 11.34 -16.78
CA SER A 22 19.47 10.87 -15.58
C SER A 22 18.14 11.62 -15.50
N SER A 23 17.16 11.20 -16.30
CA SER A 23 15.77 11.44 -15.95
C SER A 23 15.64 10.79 -14.58
N SER A 24 15.50 11.62 -13.56
CA SER A 24 15.02 11.17 -12.27
C SER A 24 13.71 10.45 -12.57
N PHE A 25 13.78 9.13 -12.70
CA PHE A 25 12.61 8.29 -12.75
C PHE A 25 12.01 8.45 -11.37
N SER A 26 11.01 9.32 -11.22
CA SER A 26 10.05 9.14 -10.15
C SER A 26 9.41 7.79 -10.43
N ASN A 27 10.00 6.72 -9.91
CA ASN A 27 9.51 5.34 -9.97
C ASN A 27 8.21 5.17 -9.17
N VAL A 28 7.45 6.24 -8.97
CA VAL A 28 6.10 6.19 -8.45
C VAL A 28 5.24 5.70 -9.60
N LYS A 29 5.15 4.37 -9.71
CA LYS A 29 4.19 3.72 -10.59
C LYS A 29 2.81 4.16 -10.09
N ARG A 30 2.17 5.03 -10.87
CA ARG A 30 0.82 5.54 -10.58
C ARG A 30 -0.08 4.38 -10.19
N LEU A 31 -0.76 4.54 -9.05
CA LEU A 31 -1.70 3.56 -8.52
C LEU A 31 -2.71 3.13 -9.59
N SER A 32 -2.69 1.85 -9.95
CA SER A 32 -3.66 1.31 -10.91
C SER A 32 -4.96 0.91 -10.21
N PHE A 33 -6.07 0.96 -10.94
CA PHE A 33 -7.37 0.49 -10.45
C PHE A 33 -7.32 -1.00 -10.04
N GLU A 34 -6.56 -1.82 -10.76
CA GLU A 34 -6.42 -3.24 -10.44
C GLU A 34 -5.70 -3.45 -9.09
N ASN A 35 -4.67 -2.65 -8.80
CA ASN A 35 -4.00 -2.70 -7.50
C ASN A 35 -4.98 -2.34 -6.37
N ILE A 36 -5.75 -1.26 -6.53
CA ILE A 36 -6.78 -0.88 -5.55
C ILE A 36 -7.75 -2.04 -5.32
N ARG A 37 -8.21 -2.69 -6.39
CA ARG A 37 -9.13 -3.82 -6.28
C ARG A 37 -8.54 -4.98 -5.48
N VAL A 38 -7.28 -5.32 -5.72
CA VAL A 38 -6.57 -6.36 -4.97
C VAL A 38 -6.44 -5.98 -3.50
N PHE A 39 -6.03 -4.74 -3.20
CA PHE A 39 -5.88 -4.26 -1.81
C PHE A 39 -7.20 -4.27 -1.04
N ARG A 40 -8.31 -3.85 -1.69
CA ARG A 40 -9.65 -3.91 -1.10
C ARG A 40 -10.04 -5.35 -0.73
N GLN A 41 -9.82 -6.30 -1.64
CA GLN A 41 -10.11 -7.71 -1.39
C GLN A 41 -9.27 -8.31 -0.25
N GLN A 42 -7.98 -7.97 -0.20
CA GLN A 42 -7.11 -8.41 0.90
C GLN A 42 -7.59 -7.86 2.24
N PHE A 43 -7.92 -6.56 2.29
CA PHE A 43 -8.46 -5.93 3.49
C PHE A 43 -9.76 -6.61 3.95
N GLU A 44 -10.69 -6.88 3.04
CA GLU A 44 -11.93 -7.62 3.35
C GLU A 44 -11.62 -9.00 3.93
N GLN A 45 -10.75 -9.78 3.28
CA GLN A 45 -10.41 -11.14 3.74
C GLN A 45 -9.74 -11.16 5.11
N GLU A 46 -8.91 -10.16 5.42
CA GLU A 46 -8.21 -10.07 6.71
C GLU A 46 -9.10 -9.56 7.84
N THR A 47 -10.11 -8.74 7.51
CA THR A 47 -11.06 -8.20 8.49
C THR A 47 -12.32 -9.05 8.65
N PHE A 48 -12.58 -9.97 7.72
CA PHE A 48 -13.76 -10.85 7.78
C PHE A 48 -13.73 -11.80 9.00
N PRO A 49 -12.62 -12.49 9.33
CA PRO A 49 -12.54 -13.34 10.53
C PRO A 49 -12.68 -12.54 11.82
N SER A 50 -12.29 -11.26 11.80
CA SER A 50 -12.34 -10.39 12.97
C SER A 50 -13.72 -9.79 13.21
N SER A 51 -14.70 -9.94 12.31
CA SER A 51 -16.09 -9.53 12.55
C SER A 51 -16.67 -10.08 13.86
N SER A 52 -16.35 -11.33 14.20
CA SER A 52 -16.75 -11.97 15.46
C SER A 52 -16.16 -11.32 16.73
N ILE A 53 -15.03 -10.63 16.60
CA ILE A 53 -14.29 -9.96 17.69
C ILE A 53 -14.59 -8.46 17.71
N VAL A 54 -14.75 -7.86 16.53
CA VAL A 54 -14.89 -6.42 16.29
C VAL A 54 -16.36 -5.99 16.41
N GLY A 55 -17.30 -6.88 16.08
CA GLY A 55 -18.72 -6.58 15.93
C GLY A 55 -19.07 -6.18 14.49
N ASP A 56 -20.27 -6.56 14.05
CA ASP A 56 -20.72 -6.35 12.66
C ASP A 56 -20.75 -4.87 12.27
N GLU A 57 -21.17 -3.97 13.17
CA GLU A 57 -21.25 -2.53 12.91
C GLU A 57 -19.86 -1.89 12.75
N GLN A 58 -18.91 -2.29 13.59
CA GLN A 58 -17.54 -1.81 13.53
C GLN A 58 -16.83 -2.35 12.29
N HIS A 59 -17.07 -3.63 11.94
CA HIS A 59 -16.57 -4.20 10.70
C HIS A 59 -17.12 -3.45 9.48
N GLN A 60 -18.43 -3.17 9.43
CA GLN A 60 -19.03 -2.36 8.36
C GLN A 60 -18.40 -0.97 8.28
N THR A 61 -18.15 -0.33 9.43
CA THR A 61 -17.45 0.97 9.48
C THR A 61 -16.05 0.87 8.87
N MET A 62 -15.29 -0.18 9.19
CA MET A 62 -13.97 -0.41 8.58
C MET A 62 -14.05 -0.56 7.07
N LEU A 63 -15.04 -1.29 6.56
CA LEU A 63 -15.26 -1.43 5.11
C LEU A 63 -15.59 -0.07 4.46
N VAL A 64 -16.47 0.72 5.06
CA VAL A 64 -16.80 2.07 4.57
C VAL A 64 -15.55 2.95 4.52
N ALA A 65 -14.76 3.01 5.59
CA ALA A 65 -13.51 3.77 5.63
C ALA A 65 -12.53 3.31 4.52
N MET A 66 -12.37 2.00 4.36
CA MET A 66 -11.52 1.42 3.33
C MET A 66 -11.98 1.81 1.92
N TYR A 67 -13.26 1.62 1.60
CA TYR A 67 -13.80 1.91 0.27
C TYR A 67 -13.73 3.41 -0.04
N GLU A 68 -14.19 4.26 0.87
CA GLU A 68 -14.19 5.72 0.67
C GLU A 68 -12.77 6.29 0.54
N GLY A 69 -11.84 5.84 1.39
CA GLY A 69 -10.48 6.36 1.34
C GLY A 69 -9.72 5.92 0.10
N THR A 70 -9.81 4.65 -0.27
CA THR A 70 -9.18 4.15 -1.51
C THR A 70 -9.80 4.74 -2.76
N GLU A 71 -11.08 5.13 -2.73
CA GLU A 71 -11.72 5.84 -3.84
C GLU A 71 -11.15 7.25 -4.01
N LYS A 72 -10.89 7.97 -2.92
CA LYS A 72 -10.27 9.30 -2.96
C LYS A 72 -8.81 9.25 -3.43
N LEU A 73 -8.11 8.17 -3.11
CA LEU A 73 -6.73 7.91 -3.54
C LEU A 73 -6.66 7.47 -5.01
N LEU A 74 -7.78 7.00 -5.59
CA LEU A 74 -7.84 6.66 -7.00
C LEU A 74 -7.54 7.91 -7.86
N ASN A 75 -6.73 7.71 -8.89
CA ASN A 75 -6.26 8.76 -9.81
C ASN A 75 -5.31 9.82 -9.22
N GLN A 76 -5.03 9.80 -7.92
CA GLN A 76 -3.99 10.63 -7.29
C GLN A 76 -2.59 10.09 -7.61
N ASP A 77 -1.56 10.92 -7.47
CA ASP A 77 -0.16 10.50 -7.65
C ASP A 77 0.41 9.86 -6.37
N VAL A 78 -0.34 8.91 -5.81
CA VAL A 78 0.04 8.21 -4.57
C VAL A 78 0.69 6.88 -4.92
N SER A 79 1.71 6.50 -4.15
CA SER A 79 2.38 5.21 -4.31
C SER A 79 1.51 4.05 -3.82
N GLU A 80 1.73 2.84 -4.36
CA GLU A 80 1.10 1.61 -3.86
C GLU A 80 1.39 1.39 -2.36
N PHE A 81 2.60 1.70 -1.93
CA PHE A 81 3.01 1.58 -0.53
C PHE A 81 2.17 2.47 0.40
N ALA A 82 1.92 3.72 0.01
CA ALA A 82 1.11 4.65 0.79
C ALA A 82 -0.34 4.15 0.98
N VAL A 83 -0.89 3.47 -0.03
CA VAL A 83 -2.23 2.85 0.09
C VAL A 83 -2.21 1.67 1.04
N ILE A 84 -1.17 0.83 0.99
CA ILE A 84 -1.01 -0.29 1.93
C ILE A 84 -0.90 0.26 3.37
N GLU A 85 -0.06 1.27 3.58
CA GLU A 85 0.11 1.91 4.89
C GLU A 85 -1.21 2.51 5.41
N TYR A 86 -1.99 3.17 4.54
CA TYR A 86 -3.33 3.64 4.88
C TYR A 86 -4.24 2.51 5.38
N LEU A 87 -4.27 1.38 4.67
CA LEU A 87 -5.11 0.23 5.01
C LEU A 87 -4.66 -0.48 6.29
N GLU A 88 -3.36 -0.63 6.50
CA GLU A 88 -2.80 -1.14 7.77
C GLU A 88 -3.12 -0.19 8.93
N GLY A 89 -2.99 1.12 8.71
CA GLY A 89 -3.35 2.16 9.66
C GLY A 89 -4.81 2.05 10.09
N LEU A 90 -5.74 1.87 9.14
CA LEU A 90 -7.16 1.66 9.46
C LEU A 90 -7.38 0.46 10.38
N LYS A 91 -6.74 -0.69 10.09
CA LYS A 91 -6.85 -1.90 10.92
C LYS A 91 -6.30 -1.66 12.32
N LEU A 92 -5.16 -0.97 12.42
CA LEU A 92 -4.54 -0.65 13.70
C LEU A 92 -5.42 0.30 14.53
N THR A 93 -5.87 1.41 13.95
CA THR A 93 -6.77 2.37 14.63
C THR A 93 -8.03 1.68 15.11
N ALA A 94 -8.68 0.86 14.27
CA ALA A 94 -9.85 0.09 14.68
C ALA A 94 -9.56 -0.80 15.89
N LYS A 95 -8.44 -1.53 15.88
CA LYS A 95 -8.01 -2.37 17.01
C LYS A 95 -7.79 -1.55 18.28
N GLU A 96 -7.14 -0.39 18.19
CA GLU A 96 -6.90 0.49 19.34
C GLU A 96 -8.20 1.04 19.93
N LEU A 97 -9.15 1.45 19.08
CA LEU A 97 -10.47 1.92 19.53
C LEU A 97 -11.21 0.81 20.30
N LEU A 98 -11.19 -0.42 19.81
CA LEU A 98 -11.80 -1.55 20.50
C LEU A 98 -11.13 -1.85 21.84
N GLN A 99 -9.79 -1.80 21.90
CA GLN A 99 -9.04 -1.98 23.14
C GLN A 99 -9.36 -0.90 24.19
N GLN A 100 -9.71 0.31 23.74
CA GLN A 100 -10.18 1.40 24.60
C GLN A 100 -11.67 1.28 24.97
N GLY A 101 -12.37 0.23 24.51
CA GLY A 101 -13.79 0.03 24.72
C GLY A 101 -14.68 1.00 23.94
N ILE A 102 -14.17 1.62 22.86
CA ILE A 102 -14.92 2.51 22.00
C ILE A 102 -15.71 1.69 20.97
N SER A 103 -17.02 1.91 20.91
CA SER A 103 -17.96 1.19 20.04
C SER A 103 -19.05 2.12 19.48
N GLY A 104 -19.90 1.59 18.59
CA GLY A 104 -21.04 2.32 18.02
C GLY A 104 -20.66 3.61 17.31
N ASP A 105 -21.45 4.67 17.51
CA ASP A 105 -21.26 5.96 16.84
C ASP A 105 -19.89 6.59 17.09
N LYS A 106 -19.35 6.44 18.31
CA LYS A 106 -18.03 7.00 18.64
C LYS A 106 -16.92 6.27 17.91
N PHE A 107 -17.03 4.96 17.75
CA PHE A 107 -16.09 4.19 16.92
C PHE A 107 -16.17 4.66 15.48
N ARG A 108 -17.40 4.77 14.96
CA ARG A 108 -17.67 5.20 13.58
C ARG A 108 -17.10 6.58 13.28
N SER A 109 -17.42 7.58 14.09
CA SER A 109 -16.95 8.95 13.87
C SER A 109 -15.43 9.03 13.93
N THR A 110 -14.82 8.39 14.93
CA THR A 110 -13.35 8.46 15.14
C THR A 110 -12.59 7.77 14.01
N LEU A 111 -13.03 6.59 13.58
CA LEU A 111 -12.36 5.85 12.52
C LEU A 111 -12.49 6.56 11.16
N LEU A 112 -13.67 7.09 10.85
CA LEU A 112 -13.90 7.82 9.59
C LEU A 112 -13.17 9.17 9.57
N GLU A 113 -13.09 9.88 10.69
CA GLU A 113 -12.31 11.12 10.79
C GLU A 113 -10.82 10.84 10.58
N HIS A 114 -10.29 9.80 11.24
CA HIS A 114 -8.91 9.36 11.04
C HIS A 114 -8.66 9.00 9.56
N SER A 115 -9.51 8.18 8.96
CA SER A 115 -9.46 7.83 7.53
C SER A 115 -9.36 9.06 6.62
N VAL A 116 -10.24 10.04 6.83
CA VAL A 116 -10.27 11.27 6.03
C VAL A 116 -8.98 12.08 6.21
N SER A 117 -8.49 12.22 7.45
CA SER A 117 -7.25 12.94 7.72
C SER A 117 -6.05 12.28 7.03
N THR A 118 -5.89 10.97 7.17
CA THR A 118 -4.77 10.23 6.56
C THR A 118 -4.78 10.38 5.04
N VAL A 119 -5.95 10.26 4.40
CA VAL A 119 -6.05 10.44 2.94
C VAL A 119 -5.66 11.85 2.51
N LEU A 120 -6.10 12.88 3.24
CA LEU A 120 -5.74 14.26 2.95
C LEU A 120 -4.22 14.49 3.08
N ASP A 121 -3.59 13.90 4.08
CA ASP A 121 -2.15 14.01 4.30
C ASP A 121 -1.35 13.29 3.22
N LEU A 122 -1.80 12.11 2.78
CA LEU A 122 -1.19 11.36 1.66
C LEU A 122 -1.26 12.15 0.35
N VAL A 123 -2.41 12.75 0.04
CA VAL A 123 -2.59 13.54 -1.18
C VAL A 123 -1.75 14.82 -1.15
N ARG A 124 -1.55 15.44 0.03
CA ARG A 124 -0.72 16.65 0.17
C ARG A 124 0.79 16.37 0.13
N SER A 125 1.19 15.15 0.48
CA SER A 125 2.60 14.75 0.58
C SER A 125 3.15 14.07 -0.68
N SER A 126 2.30 13.91 -1.69
CA SER A 126 2.62 13.33 -3.01
C SER A 126 2.94 14.42 -4.03
#